data_AF-A0AAV5JSS2-F1
#
_entry.id   AF-A0AAV5JSS2-F1
#
_cell.length_a   1.000
_cell.length_b   1.000
_cell.length_c   1.000
_cell.angle_alpha   90.00
_cell.angle_beta   90.00
_cell.angle_gamma   90.00
#
_symmetry.space_group_name_H-M   'P 1'
#
loop_
_entity.id
_entity.type
_entity.pdbx_description
1 polymer ?
#
loop_
_entity_poly.entity_id
_entity_poly.type
_entity_poly.pdbx_seq_one_letter_code
_entity_poly.pdbx_strand_id
1 'polypeptide(L)'
;MWGSGGESADSYYRVRPECSDVPKTKFKIKPGKTLSTRRWQAAFSPEGHLDIGKTLPRIQRGGIHPSIRGEVWEFLLSCYEPKSTFEEREKIRQRRRLQYARWKDECREIFPIVGSGKFITAPVITENGQPIQDPVVLLETNSGTNAANIPNSSEVVKKLTSRGLLDKKVIQWLLQLHQIGLDVVRTDRTLVFYEKQENLSKLWDILSVYAWIDKDVGYCQEADSANNKAEGSKGRAKSIRQYGKFERENMRNGKNDAPLPISVFLVASVLKDKSSKLQHEARGLDDVVKILNDMTGNLDAKKACSGAMKLHKKYLKKAKKP
;
A
#
# COMPACT_ATOMS: atom_id res chain seq x y z
N MET A 1 -13.95 -17.91 35.75
CA MET A 1 -14.75 -16.73 35.36
C MET A 1 -14.43 -16.34 33.92
N TRP A 2 -15.42 -15.80 33.22
CA TRP A 2 -15.70 -15.99 31.79
C TRP A 2 -14.61 -15.54 30.81
N GLY A 3 -14.33 -16.38 29.81
CA GLY A 3 -13.55 -15.98 28.65
C GLY A 3 -14.41 -15.06 27.78
N SER A 4 -14.32 -13.75 27.99
CA SER A 4 -14.99 -12.77 27.13
C SER A 4 -14.70 -13.07 25.67
N GLY A 5 -15.76 -13.36 24.91
CA GLY A 5 -15.71 -13.42 23.46
C GLY A 5 -15.07 -12.13 22.95
N GLY A 6 -14.05 -12.26 22.11
CA GLY A 6 -13.36 -11.07 21.60
C GLY A 6 -14.28 -10.24 20.70
N GLU A 7 -14.17 -8.92 20.79
CA GLU A 7 -14.94 -7.98 19.97
C GLU A 7 -14.54 -8.09 18.50
N SER A 8 -15.49 -7.91 17.57
CA SER A 8 -15.16 -7.87 16.14
C SER A 8 -14.45 -6.57 15.80
N ALA A 9 -13.38 -6.63 15.01
CA ALA A 9 -12.73 -5.42 14.50
C ALA A 9 -13.50 -4.77 13.33
N ASP A 10 -14.54 -5.43 12.80
CA ASP A 10 -15.31 -4.94 11.65
C ASP A 10 -15.99 -3.59 11.91
N SER A 11 -16.30 -3.25 13.16
CA SER A 11 -16.88 -1.95 13.54
C SER A 11 -15.97 -0.76 13.21
N TYR A 12 -14.65 -0.98 13.16
CA TYR A 12 -13.65 0.03 12.80
C TYR A 12 -13.47 0.20 11.30
N TYR A 13 -13.93 -0.76 10.50
CA TYR A 13 -13.82 -0.77 9.04
C TYR A 13 -15.21 -0.95 8.45
N ARG A 14 -16.01 0.13 8.52
CA ARG A 14 -17.41 0.09 8.09
C ARG A 14 -17.52 -0.30 6.62
N VAL A 15 -18.24 -1.38 6.38
CA VAL A 15 -18.66 -1.83 5.05
C VAL A 15 -19.94 -1.10 4.65
N ARG A 16 -20.10 -0.83 3.36
CA ARG A 16 -21.29 -0.19 2.81
C ARG A 16 -22.51 -1.09 2.99
N PRO A 17 -23.70 -0.54 3.30
CA PRO A 17 -24.91 -1.34 3.51
C PRO A 17 -25.27 -2.23 2.30
N GLU A 18 -24.99 -1.74 1.09
CA GLU A 18 -25.23 -2.44 -0.18
C GLU A 18 -24.38 -3.71 -0.34
N CYS A 19 -23.27 -3.83 0.40
CA CYS A 19 -22.28 -4.90 0.25
C CYS A 19 -22.48 -5.97 1.33
N SER A 20 -23.51 -6.81 1.18
CA SER A 20 -23.84 -7.88 2.14
C SER A 20 -22.84 -9.04 2.15
N ASP A 21 -22.15 -9.27 1.03
CA ASP A 21 -21.40 -10.51 0.78
C ASP A 21 -19.93 -10.40 1.19
N VAL A 22 -19.56 -9.34 1.93
CA VAL A 22 -18.20 -9.13 2.41
C VAL A 22 -17.89 -10.10 3.55
N PRO A 23 -16.85 -10.95 3.41
CA PRO A 23 -16.48 -11.87 4.48
C PRO A 23 -16.11 -11.13 5.77
N LYS A 24 -16.74 -11.53 6.89
CA LYS A 24 -16.41 -10.96 8.20
C LYS A 24 -15.01 -11.36 8.64
N THR A 25 -14.31 -10.44 9.31
CA THR A 25 -12.97 -10.75 9.78
C THR A 25 -12.97 -11.84 10.85
N LYS A 26 -12.06 -12.81 10.71
CA LYS A 26 -11.77 -13.81 11.74
C LYS A 26 -10.94 -13.24 12.89
N PHE A 27 -10.38 -12.04 12.72
CA PHE A 27 -9.65 -11.35 13.78
C PHE A 27 -10.63 -10.85 14.86
N LYS A 28 -10.35 -11.19 16.12
CA LYS A 28 -11.12 -10.73 17.27
C LYS A 28 -10.22 -10.00 18.25
N ILE A 29 -10.65 -8.83 18.69
CA ILE A 29 -9.99 -8.03 19.72
C ILE A 29 -10.18 -8.76 21.04
N LYS A 30 -9.08 -9.28 21.61
CA LYS A 30 -9.14 -10.09 22.82
C LYS A 30 -8.47 -9.36 23.97
N PRO A 31 -9.20 -9.05 25.06
CA PRO A 31 -8.61 -8.47 26.27
C PRO A 31 -7.40 -9.27 26.75
N GLY A 32 -6.34 -8.57 27.13
CA GLY A 32 -5.07 -9.17 27.58
C GLY A 32 -4.21 -9.83 26.49
N LYS A 33 -4.73 -10.01 25.26
CA LYS A 33 -3.97 -10.58 24.13
C LYS A 33 -3.64 -9.54 23.07
N THR A 34 -4.64 -8.80 22.59
CA THR A 34 -4.46 -7.74 21.59
C THR A 34 -3.80 -6.53 22.25
N LEU A 35 -2.82 -5.92 21.57
CA LEU A 35 -2.16 -4.71 22.09
C LEU A 35 -3.17 -3.58 22.20
N SER A 36 -3.55 -3.22 23.43
CA SER A 36 -4.49 -2.15 23.72
C SER A 36 -3.80 -0.78 23.85
N THR A 37 -4.58 0.30 23.76
CA THR A 37 -4.11 1.67 23.98
C THR A 37 -3.35 1.83 25.30
N ARG A 38 -3.93 1.34 26.41
CA ARG A 38 -3.28 1.39 27.74
C ARG A 38 -1.91 0.71 27.74
N ARG A 39 -1.80 -0.45 27.10
CA ARG A 39 -0.53 -1.20 27.04
C ARG A 39 0.48 -0.56 26.10
N TRP A 40 0.01 0.07 25.03
CA TRP A 40 0.84 0.84 24.11
C TRP A 40 1.44 2.06 24.81
N GLN A 41 0.63 2.85 25.51
CA GLN A 41 1.11 4.01 26.29
C GLN A 41 2.12 3.58 27.37
N ALA A 42 1.84 2.49 28.09
CA ALA A 42 2.75 1.96 29.11
C ALA A 42 4.04 1.33 28.55
N ALA A 43 4.19 1.21 27.23
CA ALA A 43 5.41 0.70 26.61
C ALA A 43 6.47 1.80 26.39
N PHE A 44 6.12 3.07 26.64
CA PHE A 44 7.02 4.20 26.51
C PHE A 44 7.67 4.58 27.84
N SER A 45 8.92 5.02 27.80
CA SER A 45 9.55 5.76 28.90
C SER A 45 8.96 7.18 29.01
N PRO A 46 9.19 7.91 30.12
CA PRO A 46 8.78 9.31 30.26
C PRO A 46 9.31 10.22 29.13
N GLU A 47 10.51 9.94 28.63
CA GLU A 47 11.17 10.66 27.53
C GLU A 47 10.63 10.24 26.14
N GLY A 48 9.88 9.13 26.07
CA GLY A 48 9.23 8.65 24.87
C GLY A 48 9.96 7.53 24.13
N HIS A 49 10.90 6.84 24.77
CA HIS A 49 11.54 5.66 24.19
C HIS A 49 10.60 4.46 24.22
N LEU A 50 10.43 3.76 23.11
CA LEU A 50 9.57 2.57 23.00
C LEU A 50 10.34 1.30 23.40
N ASP A 51 9.82 0.55 24.37
CA ASP A 51 10.25 -0.83 24.64
C ASP A 51 9.70 -1.76 23.55
N ILE A 52 10.34 -1.72 22.38
CA ILE A 52 9.97 -2.55 21.23
C ILE A 52 10.18 -4.04 21.52
N GLY A 53 11.15 -4.39 22.37
CA GLY A 53 11.47 -5.77 22.73
C GLY A 53 10.31 -6.47 23.43
N LYS A 54 9.61 -5.79 24.34
CA LYS A 54 8.39 -6.31 24.98
C LYS A 54 7.14 -6.14 24.12
N THR A 55 7.12 -5.17 23.22
CA THR A 55 5.93 -4.81 22.43
C THR A 55 5.76 -5.69 21.19
N LEU A 56 6.83 -5.91 20.42
CA LEU A 56 6.79 -6.67 19.18
C LEU A 56 6.26 -8.10 19.35
N PRO A 57 6.65 -8.89 20.39
CA PRO A 57 6.13 -10.24 20.58
C PRO A 57 4.63 -10.26 20.93
N ARG A 58 4.08 -9.18 21.48
CA ARG A 58 2.64 -9.04 21.73
C ARG A 58 1.90 -8.79 20.42
N ILE A 59 2.40 -7.87 19.60
CA ILE A 59 1.87 -7.59 18.26
C ILE A 59 1.83 -8.87 17.42
N GLN A 60 2.94 -9.62 17.38
CA GLN A 60 3.03 -10.86 16.60
C GLN A 60 2.01 -11.93 17.00
N ARG A 61 1.64 -12.02 18.29
CA ARG A 61 0.73 -13.06 18.80
C ARG A 61 -0.74 -12.62 18.88
N GLY A 62 -0.97 -11.35 19.18
CA GLY A 62 -2.28 -10.80 19.53
C GLY A 62 -2.82 -9.77 18.55
N GLY A 63 -1.98 -9.28 17.63
CA GLY A 63 -2.31 -8.16 16.76
C GLY A 63 -2.38 -6.81 17.50
N ILE A 64 -2.80 -5.80 16.76
CA ILE A 64 -2.90 -4.40 17.22
C ILE A 64 -4.35 -4.00 17.26
N HIS A 65 -4.77 -3.36 18.35
CA HIS A 65 -6.10 -2.77 18.45
C HIS A 65 -6.30 -1.70 17.37
N PRO A 66 -7.41 -1.70 16.60
CA PRO A 66 -7.57 -0.82 15.45
C PRO A 66 -7.34 0.68 15.74
N SER A 67 -7.78 1.16 16.91
CA SER A 67 -7.66 2.57 17.32
C SER A 67 -6.22 3.10 17.41
N ILE A 68 -5.21 2.23 17.59
CA ILE A 68 -3.81 2.63 17.73
C ILE A 68 -2.94 2.14 16.55
N ARG A 69 -3.53 1.53 15.52
CA ARG A 69 -2.76 0.99 14.38
C ARG A 69 -1.92 2.06 13.70
N GLY A 70 -2.48 3.27 13.53
CA GLY A 70 -1.77 4.40 12.92
C GLY A 70 -0.45 4.71 13.64
N GLU A 71 -0.49 4.88 14.96
CA GLU A 71 0.70 5.18 15.77
C GLU A 71 1.69 4.02 15.80
N VAL A 72 1.20 2.78 15.96
CA VAL A 72 2.07 1.60 16.04
C VAL A 72 2.79 1.35 14.70
N TRP A 73 2.11 1.58 13.58
CA TRP A 73 2.67 1.39 12.25
C TRP A 73 3.82 2.36 11.95
N GLU A 74 3.83 3.57 12.53
CA GLU A 74 4.96 4.49 12.37
C GLU A 74 6.28 3.88 12.89
N PHE A 75 6.24 3.00 13.90
CA PHE A 75 7.42 2.27 14.37
C PHE A 75 7.69 1.01 13.55
N LEU A 76 6.66 0.23 13.19
CA LEU A 76 6.83 -1.01 12.44
C LEU A 76 7.32 -0.78 11.01
N LEU A 77 6.94 0.34 10.39
CA LEU A 77 7.43 0.80 9.09
C LEU A 77 8.77 1.54 9.20
N SER A 78 9.31 1.63 10.42
CA SER A 78 10.51 2.37 10.79
C SER A 78 10.48 3.81 10.28
N CYS A 79 9.30 4.44 10.34
CA CYS A 79 9.16 5.88 10.21
C CYS A 79 9.78 6.56 11.44
N TYR A 80 9.71 5.91 12.59
CA TYR A 80 10.38 6.27 13.84
C TYR A 80 11.26 5.15 14.37
N GLU A 81 12.36 5.54 14.99
CA GLU A 81 13.23 4.61 15.71
C GLU A 81 12.69 4.39 17.13
N PRO A 82 12.71 3.16 17.68
CA PRO A 82 12.25 2.91 19.04
C PRO A 82 12.98 3.73 20.10
N LYS A 83 14.23 4.12 19.84
CA LYS A 83 15.06 4.94 20.73
C LYS A 83 14.87 6.46 20.54
N SER A 84 13.97 6.89 19.67
CA SER A 84 13.66 8.32 19.54
C SER A 84 12.84 8.84 20.72
N THR A 85 12.96 10.12 21.02
CA THR A 85 12.12 10.82 22.01
C THR A 85 10.80 11.32 21.40
N PHE A 86 9.86 11.79 22.23
CA PHE A 86 8.64 12.44 21.72
C PHE A 86 8.95 13.69 20.89
N GLU A 87 9.85 14.54 21.37
CA GLU A 87 10.20 15.80 20.71
C GLU A 87 10.89 15.57 19.35
N GLU A 88 11.80 14.60 19.28
CA GLU A 88 12.44 14.21 18.03
C GLU A 88 11.43 13.72 16.99
N ARG A 89 10.46 12.89 17.41
CA ARG A 89 9.42 12.40 16.50
C ARG A 89 8.52 13.51 16.00
N GLU A 90 8.21 14.49 16.83
CA GLU A 90 7.43 15.66 16.41
C GLU A 90 8.21 16.51 15.41
N LYS A 91 9.50 16.78 15.65
CA LYS A 91 10.38 17.45 14.68
C LYS A 91 10.45 16.69 13.35
N ILE A 92 10.58 15.36 13.39
CA ILE A 92 10.57 14.51 12.19
C ILE A 92 9.23 14.63 11.45
N ARG A 93 8.11 14.61 12.18
CA ARG A 93 6.76 14.72 11.62
C ARG A 93 6.57 16.06 10.91
N GLN A 94 6.91 17.16 11.56
CA GLN A 94 6.80 18.50 10.99
C GLN A 94 7.67 18.66 9.74
N ARG A 95 8.95 18.24 9.82
CA ARG A 95 9.86 18.27 8.67
C ARG A 95 9.31 17.47 7.48
N ARG A 96 8.76 16.27 7.70
CA ARG A 96 8.19 15.43 6.63
C ARG A 96 6.91 16.03 6.06
N ARG A 97 6.06 16.66 6.87
CA ARG A 97 4.86 17.37 6.40
C ARG A 97 5.23 18.54 5.48
N LEU A 98 6.19 19.37 5.88
CA LEU A 98 6.70 20.46 5.07
C LEU A 98 7.36 19.95 3.77
N GLN A 99 8.10 18.85 3.86
CA GLN A 99 8.72 18.24 2.68
C GLN A 99 7.66 17.72 1.70
N TYR A 100 6.65 16.99 2.18
CA TYR A 100 5.55 16.52 1.35
C TYR A 100 4.75 17.67 0.74
N ALA A 101 4.48 18.73 1.51
CA ALA A 101 3.80 19.92 1.00
C ALA A 101 4.56 20.54 -0.18
N ARG A 102 5.89 20.71 -0.05
CA ARG A 102 6.73 21.21 -1.14
C ARG A 102 6.66 20.34 -2.40
N TRP A 103 6.80 19.02 -2.26
CA TRP A 103 6.67 18.10 -3.41
C TRP A 103 5.28 18.14 -4.04
N LYS A 104 4.24 18.27 -3.23
CA LYS A 104 2.87 18.40 -3.70
C LYS A 104 2.66 19.70 -4.47
N ASP A 105 3.22 20.81 -3.98
CA ASP A 105 3.15 22.11 -4.66
C ASP A 105 3.93 22.11 -5.97
N GLU A 106 5.11 21.47 -6.04
CA GLU A 106 5.83 21.24 -7.30
C GLU A 106 4.97 20.48 -8.32
N CYS A 107 4.30 19.39 -7.88
CA CYS A 107 3.41 18.62 -8.74
C CYS A 107 2.21 19.45 -9.19
N ARG A 108 1.62 20.25 -8.28
CA ARG A 108 0.48 21.14 -8.57
C ARG A 108 0.87 22.21 -9.59
N GLU A 109 2.09 22.75 -9.50
CA GLU A 109 2.56 23.71 -10.48
C GLU A 109 2.64 23.11 -11.88
N ILE A 110 3.00 21.83 -11.99
CA ILE A 110 3.03 21.10 -13.26
C ILE A 110 1.63 20.75 -13.73
N PHE A 111 0.81 20.19 -12.83
CA PHE A 111 -0.54 19.73 -13.12
C PHE A 111 -1.51 20.17 -12.00
N PRO A 112 -2.26 21.27 -12.19
CA PRO A 112 -3.06 21.92 -11.14
C PRO A 112 -4.13 21.07 -10.46
N ILE A 113 -4.49 19.92 -11.05
CA ILE A 113 -5.42 18.96 -10.42
C ILE A 113 -4.80 18.34 -9.16
N VAL A 114 -3.47 18.22 -9.06
CA VAL A 114 -2.80 17.69 -7.86
C VAL A 114 -3.10 18.58 -6.64
N GLY A 115 -3.73 17.99 -5.64
CA GLY A 115 -4.14 18.69 -4.44
C GLY A 115 -5.41 19.53 -4.56
N SER A 116 -6.16 19.42 -5.64
CA SER A 116 -7.43 20.13 -5.84
C SER A 116 -8.64 19.45 -5.18
N GLY A 117 -8.49 18.20 -4.73
CA GLY A 117 -9.62 17.36 -4.31
C GLY A 117 -10.28 16.59 -5.47
N LYS A 118 -9.73 16.69 -6.67
CA LYS A 118 -10.12 15.92 -7.86
C LYS A 118 -8.97 15.04 -8.34
N PHE A 119 -9.28 14.13 -9.26
CA PHE A 119 -8.33 13.31 -9.97
C PHE A 119 -8.86 13.04 -11.38
N ILE A 120 -7.98 12.60 -12.27
CA ILE A 120 -8.30 12.28 -13.67
C ILE A 120 -8.27 10.77 -13.88
N THR A 121 -8.96 10.27 -14.89
CA THR A 121 -8.89 8.88 -15.34
C THR A 121 -8.56 8.75 -16.83
N ALA A 122 -8.66 9.85 -17.58
CA ALA A 122 -8.27 9.91 -18.98
C ALA A 122 -6.83 10.46 -19.17
N PRO A 123 -6.10 9.98 -20.21
CA PRO A 123 -4.79 10.50 -20.53
C PRO A 123 -4.89 11.96 -21.02
N VAL A 124 -4.07 12.85 -20.44
CA VAL A 124 -4.09 14.29 -20.73
C VAL A 124 -3.10 14.71 -21.82
N ILE A 125 -2.13 13.85 -22.13
CA ILE A 125 -1.10 14.07 -23.13
C ILE A 125 -0.83 12.79 -23.93
N THR A 126 -0.32 12.96 -25.14
CA THR A 126 0.24 11.88 -25.97
C THR A 126 1.67 11.52 -25.50
N GLU A 127 2.21 10.41 -26.01
CA GLU A 127 3.61 9.99 -25.75
C GLU A 127 4.64 11.04 -26.18
N ASN A 128 4.29 11.86 -27.17
CA ASN A 128 5.11 12.96 -27.68
C ASN A 128 4.94 14.26 -26.88
N GLY A 129 4.21 14.23 -25.75
CA GLY A 129 3.98 15.39 -24.89
C GLY A 129 2.95 16.39 -25.41
N GLN A 130 2.23 16.09 -26.49
CA GLN A 130 1.17 16.96 -27.02
C GLN A 130 -0.12 16.80 -26.19
N PRO A 131 -0.79 17.89 -25.78
CA PRO A 131 -2.05 17.81 -25.04
C PRO A 131 -3.19 17.15 -25.82
N ILE A 132 -4.01 16.35 -25.12
CA ILE A 132 -5.19 15.70 -25.69
C ILE A 132 -6.43 16.59 -25.47
N GLN A 133 -7.17 16.86 -26.54
CA GLN A 133 -8.38 17.70 -26.53
C GLN A 133 -9.69 16.89 -26.53
N ASP A 134 -9.68 15.75 -25.85
CA ASP A 134 -10.86 14.89 -25.73
C ASP A 134 -11.90 15.52 -24.77
N PRO A 135 -13.21 15.44 -25.07
CA PRO A 135 -14.26 15.95 -24.19
C PRO A 135 -14.19 15.41 -22.75
N VAL A 136 -13.82 14.15 -22.54
CA VAL A 136 -13.65 13.55 -21.21
C VAL A 136 -12.51 14.21 -20.45
N VAL A 137 -11.37 14.42 -21.12
CA VAL A 137 -10.20 15.09 -20.56
C VAL A 137 -10.54 16.52 -20.14
N LEU A 138 -11.29 17.24 -20.97
CA LEU A 138 -11.73 18.60 -20.66
C LEU A 138 -12.65 18.61 -19.44
N LEU A 139 -13.60 17.68 -19.34
CA LEU A 139 -14.51 17.57 -18.20
C LEU A 139 -13.78 17.28 -16.88
N GLU A 140 -12.84 16.33 -16.88
CA GLU A 140 -12.09 15.94 -15.68
C GLU A 140 -11.11 17.03 -15.22
N THR A 141 -10.54 17.78 -16.17
CA THR A 141 -9.57 18.83 -15.87
C THR A 141 -10.21 20.19 -15.56
N ASN A 142 -11.53 20.33 -15.69
CA ASN A 142 -12.23 21.56 -15.34
C ASN A 142 -12.31 21.71 -13.80
N SER A 143 -11.52 22.64 -13.28
CA SER A 143 -11.64 23.17 -11.92
C SER A 143 -12.97 23.90 -11.77
N GLY A 144 -14.02 23.17 -11.39
CA GLY A 144 -15.38 23.68 -11.18
C GLY A 144 -15.46 25.11 -10.65
N THR A 145 -15.71 26.04 -11.56
CA THR A 145 -16.39 27.31 -11.35
C THR A 145 -17.50 27.37 -12.40
N ASN A 146 -18.74 27.26 -11.93
CA ASN A 146 -20.01 27.49 -12.61
C ASN A 146 -20.19 26.94 -14.04
N ALA A 147 -21.12 26.01 -14.18
CA ALA A 147 -21.58 25.37 -15.42
C ALA A 147 -22.34 26.31 -16.40
N ALA A 148 -21.83 27.52 -16.63
CA ALA A 148 -22.46 28.51 -17.52
C ALA A 148 -21.60 28.96 -18.70
N ASN A 149 -20.34 28.55 -18.82
CA ASN A 149 -19.53 28.81 -20.01
C ASN A 149 -18.72 27.55 -20.33
N ILE A 150 -19.02 26.90 -21.47
CA ILE A 150 -18.14 25.90 -22.06
C ILE A 150 -16.83 26.62 -22.42
N PRO A 151 -15.69 26.38 -21.74
CA PRO A 151 -14.46 27.00 -22.14
C PRO A 151 -13.91 26.21 -23.33
N ASN A 152 -13.69 26.89 -24.46
CA ASN A 152 -12.79 26.37 -25.48
C ASN A 152 -11.41 26.17 -24.81
N SER A 153 -11.09 24.91 -24.48
CA SER A 153 -9.90 24.42 -23.80
C SER A 153 -9.75 24.75 -22.29
N SER A 154 -9.58 23.70 -21.49
CA SER A 154 -9.32 23.73 -20.04
C SER A 154 -8.07 24.55 -19.71
N GLU A 155 -8.08 25.33 -18.63
CA GLU A 155 -6.93 26.12 -18.16
C GLU A 155 -5.68 25.25 -17.95
N VAL A 156 -5.87 24.00 -17.54
CA VAL A 156 -4.79 23.00 -17.40
C VAL A 156 -4.18 22.67 -18.77
N VAL A 157 -5.02 22.40 -19.78
CA VAL A 157 -4.58 22.11 -21.15
C VAL A 157 -3.89 23.33 -21.75
N LYS A 158 -4.39 24.54 -21.49
CA LYS A 158 -3.74 25.80 -21.87
C LYS A 158 -2.37 25.97 -21.21
N LYS A 159 -2.26 25.73 -19.90
CA LYS A 159 -0.98 25.79 -19.15
C LYS A 159 0.04 24.79 -19.69
N LEU A 160 -0.41 23.58 -20.05
CA LEU A 160 0.44 22.57 -20.69
C LEU A 160 0.90 23.00 -22.09
N THR A 161 -0.01 23.55 -22.90
CA THR A 161 0.29 24.05 -24.25
C THR A 161 1.26 25.24 -24.21
N SER A 162 1.11 26.14 -23.23
CA SER A 162 2.00 27.30 -23.05
C SER A 162 3.40 26.95 -22.56
N ARG A 163 3.60 25.73 -22.03
CA ARG A 163 4.90 25.29 -21.49
C ARG A 163 5.86 24.75 -22.55
N GLY A 164 5.49 24.77 -23.84
CA GLY A 164 6.36 24.31 -24.93
C GLY A 164 6.63 22.80 -24.87
N LEU A 165 7.79 22.37 -25.38
CA LEU A 165 8.23 20.98 -25.26
C LEU A 165 8.46 20.63 -23.79
N LEU A 166 7.56 19.85 -23.22
CA LEU A 166 7.69 19.33 -21.86
C LEU A 166 8.94 18.46 -21.76
N ASP A 167 9.68 18.58 -20.66
CA ASP A 167 10.79 17.68 -20.36
C ASP A 167 10.30 16.23 -20.31
N LYS A 168 11.12 15.29 -20.77
CA LYS A 168 10.85 13.85 -20.79
C LYS A 168 10.38 13.34 -19.43
N LYS A 169 10.92 13.90 -18.33
CA LYS A 169 10.48 13.59 -16.96
C LYS A 169 9.00 13.93 -16.73
N VAL A 170 8.58 15.11 -17.18
CA VAL A 170 7.21 15.59 -17.01
C VAL A 170 6.25 14.77 -17.86
N ILE A 171 6.63 14.48 -19.11
CA ILE A 171 5.84 13.63 -20.01
C ILE A 171 5.61 12.25 -19.37
N GLN A 172 6.69 11.58 -18.95
CA GLN A 172 6.59 10.25 -18.35
C GLN A 172 5.72 10.24 -17.08
N TRP A 173 5.80 11.27 -16.26
CA TRP A 173 4.96 11.39 -15.05
C TRP A 173 3.49 11.64 -15.39
N LEU A 174 3.19 12.57 -16.31
CA LEU A 174 1.82 12.86 -16.74
C LEU A 174 1.14 11.63 -17.38
N LEU A 175 1.90 10.82 -18.14
CA LEU A 175 1.39 9.57 -18.70
C LEU A 175 0.96 8.55 -17.63
N GLN A 176 1.50 8.61 -16.41
CA GLN A 176 1.13 7.70 -15.32
C GLN A 176 -0.13 8.14 -14.57
N LEU A 177 -0.49 9.43 -14.59
CA LEU A 177 -1.54 9.98 -13.74
C LEU A 177 -2.92 9.39 -14.00
N HIS A 178 -3.23 9.09 -15.26
CA HIS A 178 -4.52 8.48 -15.63
C HIS A 178 -4.62 7.04 -15.12
N GLN A 179 -3.53 6.27 -15.21
CA GLN A 179 -3.47 4.89 -14.69
C GLN A 179 -3.65 4.85 -13.17
N ILE A 180 -2.99 5.78 -12.45
CA ILE A 180 -3.21 5.98 -11.01
C ILE A 180 -4.70 6.27 -10.75
N GLY A 181 -5.31 7.13 -11.58
CA GLY A 181 -6.73 7.45 -11.50
C GLY A 181 -7.65 6.24 -11.63
N LEU A 182 -7.42 5.42 -12.66
CA LEU A 182 -8.17 4.18 -12.88
C LEU A 182 -8.04 3.23 -11.69
N ASP A 183 -6.85 3.08 -11.13
CA ASP A 183 -6.62 2.22 -9.96
C ASP A 183 -7.23 2.80 -8.66
N VAL A 184 -7.28 4.12 -8.53
CA VAL A 184 -8.02 4.80 -7.45
C VAL A 184 -9.52 4.51 -7.55
N VAL A 185 -10.10 4.52 -8.76
CA VAL A 185 -11.51 4.15 -8.98
C VAL A 185 -11.75 2.67 -8.67
N ARG A 186 -10.78 1.80 -8.97
CA ARG A 186 -10.86 0.36 -8.69
C ARG A 186 -10.56 -0.01 -7.23
N THR A 187 -10.06 0.91 -6.43
CA THR A 187 -9.77 0.69 -5.01
C THR A 187 -11.04 0.30 -4.26
N ASP A 188 -10.91 -0.62 -3.30
CA ASP A 188 -11.99 -1.28 -2.55
C ASP A 188 -13.28 -0.43 -2.39
N ARG A 189 -14.30 -0.81 -3.15
CA ARG A 189 -15.62 -0.14 -3.18
C ARG A 189 -16.58 -0.64 -2.11
N THR A 190 -16.16 -1.61 -1.29
CA THR A 190 -16.97 -2.18 -0.21
C THR A 190 -16.85 -1.37 1.08
N LEU A 191 -15.73 -0.69 1.30
CA LEU A 191 -15.51 0.13 2.49
C LEU A 191 -16.09 1.54 2.32
N VAL A 192 -16.84 2.00 3.32
CA VAL A 192 -17.40 3.37 3.38
C VAL A 192 -16.31 4.43 3.28
N PHE A 193 -15.08 4.11 3.70
CA PHE A 193 -13.96 5.04 3.63
C PHE A 193 -13.66 5.51 2.20
N TYR A 194 -13.71 4.61 1.21
CA TYR A 194 -13.39 4.91 -0.19
C TYR A 194 -14.59 5.39 -1.01
N GLU A 195 -15.76 5.52 -0.40
CA GLU A 195 -16.93 6.17 -1.01
C GLU A 195 -16.75 7.68 -1.10
N LYS A 196 -16.03 8.27 -0.13
CA LYS A 196 -15.82 9.72 -0.07
C LYS A 196 -14.79 10.15 -1.11
N GLN A 197 -15.20 11.04 -2.01
CA GLN A 197 -14.32 11.65 -3.01
C GLN A 197 -13.06 12.26 -2.40
N GLU A 198 -13.18 12.91 -1.24
CA GLU A 198 -12.05 13.49 -0.49
C GLU A 198 -10.95 12.48 -0.15
N ASN A 199 -11.32 11.22 0.08
CA ASN A 199 -10.36 10.17 0.42
C ASN A 199 -9.72 9.58 -0.83
N LEU A 200 -10.49 9.42 -1.91
CA LEU A 200 -9.98 9.00 -3.21
C LEU A 200 -9.01 10.02 -3.80
N SER A 201 -9.34 11.31 -3.73
CA SER A 201 -8.45 12.38 -4.18
C SER A 201 -7.15 12.44 -3.37
N LYS A 202 -7.21 12.18 -2.05
CA LYS A 202 -6.00 12.06 -1.22
C LYS A 202 -5.14 10.86 -1.63
N LEU A 203 -5.76 9.72 -1.95
CA LEU A 203 -5.04 8.54 -2.44
C LEU A 203 -4.33 8.85 -3.76
N TRP A 204 -5.06 9.46 -4.71
CA TRP A 204 -4.50 9.88 -5.99
C TRP A 204 -3.36 10.89 -5.81
N ASP A 205 -3.51 11.89 -4.94
CA ASP A 205 -2.47 12.87 -4.63
C ASP A 205 -1.20 12.21 -4.07
N ILE A 206 -1.34 11.27 -3.13
CA ILE A 206 -0.21 10.57 -2.51
C ILE A 206 0.55 9.76 -3.58
N LEU A 207 -0.17 9.01 -4.41
CA LEU A 207 0.42 8.18 -5.46
C LEU A 207 1.08 9.03 -6.56
N SER A 208 0.42 10.12 -6.96
CA SER A 208 0.94 11.06 -7.96
C SER A 208 2.24 11.73 -7.50
N VAL A 209 2.28 12.19 -6.24
CA VAL A 209 3.48 12.78 -5.64
C VAL A 209 4.58 11.73 -5.47
N TYR A 210 4.24 10.50 -5.09
CA TYR A 210 5.22 9.41 -4.99
C TYR A 210 5.87 9.10 -6.35
N ALA A 211 5.06 8.97 -7.41
CA ALA A 211 5.54 8.73 -8.77
C ALA A 211 6.45 9.86 -9.31
N TRP A 212 6.26 11.09 -8.82
CA TRP A 212 7.15 12.22 -9.14
C TRP A 212 8.51 12.15 -8.43
N ILE A 213 8.52 11.68 -7.18
CA ILE A 213 9.70 11.63 -6.31
C ILE A 213 10.61 10.45 -6.69
N ASP A 214 10.04 9.23 -6.79
CA ASP A 214 10.81 8.00 -7.02
C ASP A 214 10.71 7.57 -8.48
N LYS A 215 11.57 8.16 -9.32
CA LYS A 215 11.53 8.00 -10.79
C LYS A 215 11.88 6.60 -11.26
N ASP A 216 12.70 5.89 -10.49
CA ASP A 216 13.19 4.56 -10.86
C ASP A 216 12.09 3.51 -10.66
N VAL A 217 11.22 3.73 -9.67
CA VAL A 217 10.04 2.91 -9.37
C VAL A 217 8.83 3.38 -10.19
N GLY A 218 8.58 4.69 -10.20
CA GLY A 218 7.38 5.28 -10.76
C GLY A 218 6.10 4.72 -10.11
N TYR A 219 5.03 4.69 -10.90
CA TYR A 219 3.83 3.92 -10.64
C TYR A 219 3.81 2.72 -11.59
N CYS A 220 3.83 1.51 -11.05
CA CYS A 220 3.66 0.28 -11.82
C CYS A 220 2.38 -0.41 -11.36
N GLN A 221 1.50 -0.71 -12.30
CA GLN A 221 0.35 -1.55 -12.03
C GLN A 221 0.83 -2.99 -11.77
N GLU A 222 0.26 -3.67 -10.76
CA GLU A 222 0.65 -5.05 -10.39
C GLU A 222 0.50 -6.09 -11.53
N ALA A 223 -0.23 -5.76 -12.61
CA ALA A 223 -0.49 -6.66 -13.74
C ALA A 223 0.58 -6.62 -14.85
N ASP A 224 1.36 -5.54 -14.99
CA ASP A 224 2.25 -5.37 -16.16
C ASP A 224 3.61 -6.07 -16.03
N SER A 225 3.87 -6.72 -14.89
CA SER A 225 5.09 -7.51 -14.70
C SER A 225 5.05 -8.87 -15.40
N ALA A 226 3.89 -9.31 -15.91
CA ALA A 226 3.74 -10.62 -16.55
C ALA A 226 4.01 -10.60 -18.06
N ASN A 227 3.85 -9.47 -18.77
CA ASN A 227 3.82 -9.45 -20.24
C ASN A 227 5.12 -9.02 -20.94
N ASN A 228 6.18 -8.64 -20.21
CA ASN A 228 7.48 -8.24 -20.79
C ASN A 228 8.60 -9.29 -20.60
N LYS A 229 8.25 -10.58 -20.57
CA LYS A 229 9.22 -11.69 -20.62
C LYS A 229 9.04 -12.53 -21.89
N ALA A 230 8.99 -11.87 -23.03
CA ALA A 230 9.16 -12.54 -24.30
C ALA A 230 10.01 -11.64 -25.21
N GLU A 231 11.30 -11.49 -24.88
CA GLU A 231 12.38 -11.39 -25.87
C GLU A 231 13.74 -11.37 -25.19
N GLY A 232 14.65 -12.21 -25.69
CA GLY A 232 15.94 -12.52 -25.10
C GLY A 232 16.96 -11.39 -25.24
N SER A 233 16.88 -10.39 -24.38
CA SER A 233 18.00 -9.48 -24.12
C SER A 233 18.45 -9.59 -22.67
N LYS A 234 19.74 -9.84 -22.47
CA LYS A 234 20.43 -9.92 -21.18
C LYS A 234 19.98 -8.76 -20.28
N GLY A 235 19.11 -9.07 -19.32
CA GLY A 235 18.47 -8.07 -18.46
C GLY A 235 19.53 -7.28 -17.69
N ARG A 236 19.58 -5.97 -17.94
CA ARG A 236 20.33 -5.04 -17.10
C ARG A 236 19.79 -5.18 -15.67
N ALA A 237 20.64 -5.49 -14.70
CA ALA A 237 20.23 -5.71 -13.32
C ALA A 237 19.45 -4.47 -12.82
N LYS A 238 18.22 -4.70 -12.33
CA LYS A 238 17.38 -3.65 -11.74
C LYS A 238 18.16 -2.92 -10.63
N SER A 239 18.18 -1.59 -10.67
CA SER A 239 18.84 -0.77 -9.66
C SER A 239 18.24 -1.05 -8.28
N ILE A 240 19.07 -1.14 -7.23
CA ILE A 240 18.60 -1.35 -5.83
C ILE A 240 17.55 -0.31 -5.40
N ARG A 241 17.57 0.88 -6.01
CA ARG A 241 16.60 1.95 -5.74
C ARG A 241 15.17 1.61 -6.19
N GLN A 242 14.99 0.64 -7.09
CA GLN A 242 13.68 0.22 -7.60
C GLN A 242 12.88 -0.64 -6.62
N TYR A 243 13.47 -1.04 -5.50
CA TYR A 243 12.84 -1.90 -4.51
C TYR A 243 12.27 -1.08 -3.36
N GLY A 244 11.16 -1.52 -2.76
CA GLY A 244 10.62 -0.90 -1.55
C GLY A 244 11.60 -0.99 -0.37
N LYS A 245 11.44 -0.16 0.67
CA LYS A 245 12.34 -0.12 1.84
C LYS A 245 12.69 -1.52 2.39
N PHE A 246 11.69 -2.39 2.50
CA PHE A 246 11.84 -3.76 3.00
C PHE A 246 12.49 -4.71 2.00
N GLU A 247 12.22 -4.54 0.71
CA GLU A 247 12.87 -5.32 -0.34
C GLU A 247 14.34 -4.93 -0.51
N ARG A 248 14.68 -3.65 -0.36
CA ARG A 248 16.08 -3.17 -0.30
C ARG A 248 16.83 -3.84 0.85
N GLU A 249 16.21 -3.93 2.02
CA GLU A 249 16.78 -4.61 3.18
C GLU A 249 16.93 -6.12 2.94
N ASN A 250 15.92 -6.78 2.36
CA ASN A 250 15.99 -8.19 1.99
C ASN A 250 17.07 -8.46 0.93
N MET A 251 17.24 -7.60 -0.07
CA MET A 251 18.27 -7.72 -1.11
C MET A 251 19.67 -7.44 -0.57
N ARG A 252 19.80 -6.53 0.41
CA ARG A 252 21.06 -6.33 1.16
C ARG A 252 21.43 -7.57 1.96
N ASN A 253 20.43 -8.27 2.50
CA ASN A 253 20.60 -9.50 3.26
C ASN A 253 20.77 -10.74 2.37
N GLY A 254 20.23 -10.75 1.16
CA GLY A 254 20.28 -11.86 0.19
C GLY A 254 21.66 -12.11 -0.44
N LYS A 255 22.67 -11.29 -0.11
CA LYS A 255 24.08 -11.58 -0.42
C LYS A 255 24.79 -12.40 0.68
N ASN A 256 24.14 -12.62 1.82
CA ASN A 256 24.65 -13.44 2.92
C ASN A 256 23.71 -14.64 3.15
N ASP A 257 24.16 -15.65 3.90
CA ASP A 257 23.38 -16.81 4.42
C ASP A 257 22.25 -16.39 5.40
N ALA A 258 21.57 -15.30 5.09
CA ALA A 258 20.47 -14.77 5.87
C ALA A 258 19.25 -15.70 5.75
N PRO A 259 18.53 -15.94 6.85
CA PRO A 259 17.31 -16.74 6.81
C PRO A 259 16.29 -16.18 5.83
N LEU A 260 15.60 -17.08 5.12
CA LEU A 260 14.50 -16.73 4.22
C LEU A 260 13.45 -15.83 4.92
N PRO A 261 12.84 -14.87 4.20
CA PRO A 261 11.88 -13.95 4.80
C PRO A 261 10.61 -14.68 5.27
N ILE A 262 9.99 -14.17 6.33
CA ILE A 262 8.79 -14.78 6.94
C ILE A 262 7.61 -14.92 5.96
N SER A 263 7.55 -14.06 4.94
CA SER A 263 6.53 -14.12 3.88
C SER A 263 6.56 -15.44 3.10
N VAL A 264 7.74 -16.01 2.85
CA VAL A 264 7.87 -17.34 2.20
C VAL A 264 7.23 -18.43 3.06
N PHE A 265 7.45 -18.36 4.37
CA PHE A 265 6.83 -19.30 5.32
C PHE A 265 5.32 -19.06 5.49
N LEU A 266 4.84 -17.83 5.28
CA LEU A 266 3.41 -17.53 5.23
C LEU A 266 2.75 -18.23 4.05
N VAL A 267 3.31 -18.10 2.84
CA VAL A 267 2.83 -18.82 1.65
C VAL A 267 2.87 -20.33 1.89
N ALA A 268 3.97 -20.86 2.41
CA ALA A 268 4.09 -22.29 2.73
C ALA A 268 3.03 -22.76 3.75
N SER A 269 2.70 -21.93 4.75
CA SER A 269 1.65 -22.25 5.72
C SER A 269 0.25 -22.28 5.10
N VAL A 270 -0.02 -21.38 4.16
CA VAL A 270 -1.30 -21.31 3.44
C VAL A 270 -1.45 -22.53 2.52
N LEU A 271 -0.42 -22.83 1.72
CA LEU A 271 -0.40 -24.00 0.83
C LEU A 271 -0.52 -25.31 1.61
N LYS A 272 0.15 -25.42 2.75
CA LYS A 272 0.05 -26.60 3.62
C LYS A 272 -1.37 -26.82 4.13
N ASP A 273 -2.14 -25.78 4.38
CA ASP A 273 -3.53 -25.92 4.85
C ASP A 273 -4.47 -26.51 3.78
N LYS A 274 -4.08 -26.42 2.51
CA LYS A 274 -4.81 -26.97 1.37
C LYS A 274 -4.11 -28.14 0.69
N SER A 275 -3.01 -28.64 1.26
CA SER A 275 -2.19 -29.65 0.59
C SER A 275 -2.97 -30.91 0.23
N SER A 276 -3.88 -31.36 1.10
CA SER A 276 -4.73 -32.53 0.84
C SER A 276 -5.66 -32.28 -0.35
N LYS A 277 -6.36 -31.13 -0.40
CA LYS A 277 -7.20 -30.77 -1.55
C LYS A 277 -6.40 -30.66 -2.84
N LEU A 278 -5.26 -29.97 -2.80
CA LEU A 278 -4.37 -29.83 -3.96
C LEU A 278 -3.87 -31.19 -4.47
N GLN A 279 -3.58 -32.13 -3.58
CA GLN A 279 -3.08 -33.46 -3.96
C GLN A 279 -4.17 -34.39 -4.51
N HIS A 280 -5.42 -34.25 -4.06
CA HIS A 280 -6.52 -35.15 -4.44
C HIS A 280 -7.41 -34.59 -5.56
N GLU A 281 -7.62 -33.28 -5.61
CA GLU A 281 -8.59 -32.62 -6.49
C GLU A 281 -7.92 -31.98 -7.71
N ALA A 282 -6.66 -31.52 -7.60
CA ALA A 282 -6.02 -30.83 -8.71
C ALA A 282 -5.48 -31.82 -9.76
N ARG A 283 -5.98 -31.72 -10.99
CA ARG A 283 -5.51 -32.50 -12.16
C ARG A 283 -4.71 -31.65 -13.14
N GLY A 284 -4.81 -30.32 -13.04
CA GLY A 284 -4.02 -29.37 -13.81
C GLY A 284 -3.87 -28.01 -13.12
N LEU A 285 -3.21 -27.08 -13.81
CA LEU A 285 -2.95 -25.73 -13.29
C LEU A 285 -4.24 -24.96 -12.98
N ASP A 286 -5.26 -25.10 -13.82
CA ASP A 286 -6.54 -24.42 -13.64
C ASP A 286 -7.25 -24.84 -12.35
N ASP A 287 -7.18 -26.13 -12.01
CA ASP A 287 -7.72 -26.64 -10.73
C ASP A 287 -6.93 -26.07 -9.55
N VAL A 288 -5.61 -25.97 -9.66
CA VAL A 288 -4.76 -25.34 -8.62
C VAL A 288 -5.17 -23.89 -8.42
N VAL A 289 -5.31 -23.12 -9.50
CA VAL A 289 -5.73 -21.72 -9.45
C VAL A 289 -7.11 -21.59 -8.84
N LYS A 290 -8.07 -22.43 -9.24
CA LYS A 290 -9.42 -22.46 -8.68
C LYS A 290 -9.42 -22.75 -7.18
N ILE A 291 -8.73 -23.81 -6.74
CA ILE A 291 -8.62 -24.18 -5.32
C ILE A 291 -8.01 -23.05 -4.47
N LEU A 292 -7.02 -22.35 -5.01
CA LEU A 292 -6.38 -21.22 -4.33
C LEU A 292 -7.28 -19.96 -4.34
N ASN A 293 -7.99 -19.69 -5.42
CA ASN A 293 -8.92 -18.56 -5.52
C ASN A 293 -10.09 -18.70 -4.56
N ASP A 294 -10.60 -19.92 -4.34
CA ASP A 294 -11.65 -20.22 -3.35
C ASP A 294 -11.20 -19.91 -1.90
N MET A 295 -9.90 -19.69 -1.66
CA MET A 295 -9.39 -19.26 -0.36
C MET A 295 -9.52 -17.75 -0.13
N THR A 296 -9.59 -16.98 -1.22
CA THR A 296 -9.62 -15.52 -1.18
C THR A 296 -10.85 -15.07 -0.40
N GLY A 297 -10.65 -14.18 0.58
CA GLY A 297 -11.72 -13.73 1.47
C GLY A 297 -12.06 -14.64 2.67
N ASN A 298 -11.65 -15.92 2.67
CA ASN A 298 -11.95 -16.85 3.78
C ASN A 298 -10.71 -17.36 4.54
N LEU A 299 -9.52 -16.83 4.23
CA LEU A 299 -8.29 -17.21 4.92
C LEU A 299 -8.32 -16.81 6.41
N ASP A 300 -7.99 -17.75 7.30
CA ASP A 300 -7.69 -17.41 8.71
C ASP A 300 -6.24 -16.92 8.81
N ALA A 301 -6.08 -15.59 8.80
CA ALA A 301 -4.77 -14.94 8.90
C ALA A 301 -4.00 -15.35 10.18
N LYS A 302 -4.69 -15.59 11.30
CA LYS A 302 -4.02 -15.98 12.55
C LYS A 302 -3.47 -17.39 12.45
N LYS A 303 -4.24 -18.31 11.88
CA LYS A 303 -3.80 -19.69 11.63
C LYS A 303 -2.60 -19.70 10.68
N ALA A 304 -2.68 -18.94 9.58
CA ALA A 304 -1.61 -18.81 8.59
C ALA A 304 -0.31 -18.25 9.21
N CYS A 305 -0.38 -17.13 9.93
CA CYS A 305 0.79 -16.55 10.62
C CYS A 305 1.37 -17.49 11.68
N SER A 306 0.51 -18.20 12.44
CA SER A 306 0.97 -19.15 13.46
C SER A 306 1.69 -20.36 12.84
N GLY A 307 1.18 -20.88 11.72
CA GLY A 307 1.84 -21.94 10.96
C GLY A 307 3.15 -21.47 10.35
N ALA A 308 3.19 -20.27 9.79
CA ALA A 308 4.40 -19.64 9.25
C ALA A 308 5.50 -19.54 10.30
N MET A 309 5.19 -19.06 11.51
CA MET A 309 6.15 -18.95 12.62
C MET A 309 6.68 -20.31 13.07
N LYS A 310 5.83 -21.36 13.08
CA LYS A 310 6.26 -22.74 13.38
C LYS A 310 7.22 -23.28 12.31
N LEU A 311 6.89 -23.07 11.03
CA LEU A 311 7.73 -23.49 9.90
C LEU A 311 9.07 -22.77 9.91
N HIS A 312 9.07 -21.45 10.09
CA HIS A 312 10.27 -20.63 10.16
C HIS A 312 11.17 -21.05 11.33
N LYS A 313 10.60 -21.30 12.53
CA LYS A 313 11.38 -21.80 13.67
C LYS A 313 11.99 -23.18 13.40
N LYS A 314 11.28 -24.06 12.69
CA LYS A 314 11.79 -25.38 12.29
C LYS A 314 12.93 -25.25 11.27
N TYR A 315 12.79 -24.35 10.31
CA TYR A 315 13.82 -24.03 9.32
C TYR A 315 15.09 -23.50 9.99
N LEU A 316 14.98 -22.48 10.84
CA LEU A 316 16.13 -21.91 11.58
C LEU A 316 16.85 -22.95 12.44
N LYS A 317 16.11 -23.88 13.07
CA LYS A 317 16.73 -24.96 13.85
C LYS A 317 17.51 -25.95 12.99
N LYS A 318 17.09 -26.19 11.74
CA LYS A 318 17.78 -27.07 10.80
C LYS A 318 18.96 -26.38 10.13
N ALA A 319 18.81 -25.11 9.75
CA ALA A 319 19.87 -24.31 9.14
C ALA A 319 21.04 -24.04 10.11
N LYS A 320 20.81 -24.12 11.42
CA LYS A 320 21.84 -24.03 12.47
C LYS A 320 22.52 -25.36 12.82
N LYS A 321 22.07 -26.49 12.25
CA LYS A 321 22.79 -27.76 12.42
C LYS A 321 23.91 -27.80 11.38
N PRO A 322 25.18 -27.98 11.80
CA PRO A 322 26.32 -28.07 10.89
C PRO A 322 26.17 -29.25 9.93
#